data_AF-A0A0L0D5G2-F1
#
_entry.id   AF-A0A0L0D5G2-F1
#
_cell.length_a   1.000
_cell.length_b   1.000
_cell.length_c   1.000
_cell.angle_alpha   90.00
_cell.angle_beta   90.00
_cell.angle_gamma   90.00
#
_symmetry.space_group_name_H-M   'P 1'
#
loop_
_entity.id
_entity.type
_entity.pdbx_description
1 polymer ?
#
loop_
_entity_poly.entity_id
_entity_poly.type
_entity_poly.pdbx_seq_one_letter_code
_entity_poly.pdbx_strand_id
1 'polypeptide(L)'
;MSGASTTTVAAAVLLALAHAAASAHGHGSWQQTGEAKVPYGWFGFSPQGVAVVGEDGAPATGVIFSGKHLLRRTSLPVPATGSEMAYATEVENRKPIPPELAVEGYEHIGDVAAAFDTLYAPIEKQATYTAPVIAFYDPNSLDYVGHYTTAQHHCPWVAVDAAHGILFSSEYSNVSSLYAYAVGNGTPHTLRPLGAVPLAGLPRSQWPDGIQEAQGGVVVARGNNTLLIMSSSASLQPVFTFDISGVASGGAAQLVAAQATGVGGEPEGVSFLDGHLLAVVHTRSLLSNVILQYGSGP
;
A
#
# COMPACT_ATOMS: atom_id res chain seq x y z
N MET A 1 35.92 33.92 63.44
CA MET A 1 36.37 32.55 63.11
C MET A 1 35.37 31.95 62.13
N SER A 2 35.88 31.38 61.02
CA SER A 2 35.23 30.58 59.96
C SER A 2 33.94 31.12 59.32
N GLY A 3 33.76 31.19 58.00
CA GLY A 3 34.50 30.65 56.87
C GLY A 3 33.59 30.60 55.63
N ALA A 4 34.20 30.48 54.45
CA ALA A 4 33.67 30.16 53.10
C ALA A 4 32.71 31.20 52.46
N SER A 5 33.02 31.87 51.32
CA SER A 5 33.32 31.36 49.95
C SER A 5 32.13 30.56 49.39
N THR A 6 31.48 30.87 48.27
CA THR A 6 32.02 30.96 46.90
C THR A 6 31.01 31.61 45.93
N THR A 7 31.54 32.40 45.00
CA THR A 7 31.22 32.50 43.56
C THR A 7 29.95 31.81 43.02
N THR A 8 29.05 32.60 42.43
CA THR A 8 28.04 32.11 41.47
C THR A 8 28.64 32.12 40.07
N VAL A 9 28.71 30.92 39.48
CA VAL A 9 29.23 30.62 38.14
C VAL A 9 28.15 30.91 37.08
N ALA A 10 28.59 31.45 35.95
CA ALA A 10 27.80 31.64 34.73
C ALA A 10 27.33 30.30 34.13
N ALA A 11 26.12 30.26 33.59
CA ALA A 11 25.72 29.21 32.66
C ALA A 11 24.83 29.82 31.56
N ALA A 12 25.46 30.10 30.42
CA ALA A 12 24.76 30.29 29.17
C ALA A 12 24.09 28.97 28.79
N VAL A 13 22.76 28.97 28.73
CA VAL A 13 21.98 27.83 28.25
C VAL A 13 22.11 27.81 26.72
N LEU A 14 23.05 27.02 26.20
CA LEU A 14 22.99 26.58 24.81
C LEU A 14 21.76 25.69 24.66
N LEU A 15 20.78 26.18 23.92
CA LEU A 15 19.63 25.41 23.45
C LEU A 15 20.14 24.39 22.41
N ALA A 16 20.49 23.20 22.86
CA ALA A 16 20.75 22.06 21.98
C ALA A 16 19.41 21.60 21.40
N LEU A 17 19.12 22.03 20.18
CA LEU A 17 18.16 21.37 19.30
C LEU A 17 18.70 19.97 18.99
N ALA A 18 18.30 18.99 19.79
CA ALA A 18 18.43 17.59 19.43
C ALA A 18 17.48 17.33 18.26
N HIS A 19 17.98 17.50 17.03
CA HIS A 19 17.51 16.68 15.92
C HIS A 19 17.84 15.25 16.31
N ALA A 20 16.84 14.51 16.78
CA ALA A 20 16.91 13.07 16.81
C ALA A 20 17.03 12.62 15.35
N ALA A 21 18.26 12.43 14.89
CA ALA A 21 18.54 11.62 13.74
C ALA A 21 17.98 10.23 14.04
N ALA A 22 16.80 9.92 13.51
CA ALA A 22 16.30 8.55 13.43
C ALA A 22 17.10 7.83 12.33
N SER A 23 18.40 7.65 12.57
CA SER A 23 19.29 6.79 11.81
C SER A 23 19.43 5.49 12.60
N ALA A 24 18.38 4.68 12.60
CA ALA A 24 18.45 3.28 12.98
C ALA A 24 17.45 2.55 12.07
N HIS A 25 17.94 2.02 10.95
CA HIS A 25 17.20 1.02 10.19
C HIS A 25 17.04 -0.21 11.08
N GLY A 26 15.98 -0.22 11.89
CA GLY A 26 15.66 -1.35 12.75
C GLY A 26 15.37 -2.56 11.88
N HIS A 27 16.19 -3.61 12.03
CA HIS A 27 15.93 -4.93 11.45
C HIS A 27 14.87 -5.69 12.26
N GLY A 28 13.75 -5.03 12.61
CA GLY A 28 12.56 -5.74 13.10
C GLY A 28 11.94 -6.53 11.94
N SER A 29 11.25 -7.63 12.23
CA SER A 29 10.49 -8.38 11.21
C SER A 29 9.00 -8.29 11.50
N TRP A 30 8.21 -8.17 10.45
CA TRP A 30 6.76 -8.32 10.53
C TRP A 30 6.45 -9.76 10.99
N GLN A 31 5.68 -9.90 12.06
CA GLN A 31 5.32 -11.21 12.60
C GLN A 31 3.94 -11.60 12.10
N GLN A 32 3.82 -12.78 11.49
CA GLN A 32 2.51 -13.30 11.10
C GLN A 32 1.67 -13.55 12.36
N THR A 33 0.51 -12.92 12.40
CA THR A 33 -0.44 -12.92 13.53
C THR A 33 -1.77 -13.58 13.17
N GLY A 34 -2.09 -13.71 11.88
CA GLY A 34 -3.31 -14.33 11.40
C GLY A 34 -3.17 -14.80 9.95
N GLU A 35 -4.02 -15.74 9.57
CA GLU A 35 -4.06 -16.35 8.24
C GLU A 35 -5.50 -16.61 7.82
N ALA A 36 -5.86 -16.39 6.57
CA ALA A 36 -7.07 -16.96 5.98
C ALA A 36 -6.70 -17.74 4.73
N LYS A 37 -7.14 -19.00 4.65
CA LYS A 37 -7.03 -19.81 3.44
C LYS A 37 -8.28 -19.63 2.62
N VAL A 38 -8.13 -19.16 1.39
CA VAL A 38 -9.24 -19.03 0.45
C VAL A 38 -9.00 -19.92 -0.77
N PRO A 39 -10.06 -20.53 -1.34
CA PRO A 39 -9.92 -21.35 -2.54
C PRO A 39 -9.29 -20.56 -3.70
N TYR A 40 -8.54 -21.23 -4.57
CA TYR A 40 -7.93 -20.60 -5.75
C TYR A 40 -8.95 -19.80 -6.60
N GLY A 41 -10.12 -20.40 -6.85
CA GLY A 41 -11.20 -19.76 -7.62
C GLY A 41 -11.85 -18.55 -6.93
N TRP A 42 -11.54 -18.28 -5.67
CA TRP A 42 -12.06 -17.11 -4.96
C TRP A 42 -11.62 -15.83 -5.67
N PHE A 43 -10.37 -15.70 -6.10
CA PHE A 43 -9.90 -14.50 -6.82
C PHE A 43 -10.21 -14.48 -8.31
N GLY A 44 -10.93 -15.48 -8.85
CA GLY A 44 -11.09 -15.60 -10.30
C GLY A 44 -9.73 -15.76 -10.99
N PHE A 45 -9.05 -16.87 -10.68
CA PHE A 45 -7.72 -17.30 -11.16
C PHE A 45 -6.51 -16.76 -10.40
N SER A 46 -6.40 -15.48 -10.11
CA SER A 46 -5.18 -14.98 -9.46
C SER A 46 -5.51 -13.79 -8.55
N PRO A 47 -5.08 -13.82 -7.27
CA PRO A 47 -5.13 -12.64 -6.41
C PRO A 47 -4.25 -11.55 -6.98
N GLN A 48 -4.64 -10.30 -6.77
CA GLN A 48 -3.92 -9.13 -7.27
C GLN A 48 -3.94 -7.93 -6.32
N GLY A 49 -4.84 -7.92 -5.33
CA GLY A 49 -4.88 -6.77 -4.42
C GLY A 49 -5.83 -6.87 -3.24
N VAL A 50 -5.67 -5.91 -2.34
CA VAL A 50 -6.50 -5.73 -1.16
C VAL A 50 -6.58 -4.26 -0.72
N ALA A 51 -7.80 -3.78 -0.49
CA ALA A 51 -8.09 -2.49 0.12
C ALA A 51 -8.98 -2.66 1.34
N VAL A 52 -8.60 -2.04 2.46
CA VAL A 52 -9.53 -1.81 3.57
C VAL A 52 -10.46 -0.67 3.21
N VAL A 53 -11.77 -0.86 3.43
CA VAL A 53 -12.79 0.15 3.16
C VAL A 53 -13.23 0.78 4.47
N GLY A 54 -13.21 2.10 4.54
CA GLY A 54 -13.72 2.90 5.64
C GLY A 54 -13.69 4.37 5.28
N GLU A 55 -14.59 5.17 5.87
CA GLU A 55 -14.49 6.62 5.75
C GLU A 55 -13.28 7.12 6.56
N ASP A 56 -12.67 8.21 6.12
CA ASP A 56 -11.55 8.81 6.84
C ASP A 56 -11.96 9.20 8.26
N GLY A 57 -11.29 8.60 9.25
CA GLY A 57 -11.59 8.82 10.67
C GLY A 57 -12.75 7.97 11.22
N ALA A 58 -13.41 7.17 10.39
CA ALA A 58 -14.38 6.16 10.82
C ALA A 58 -13.72 4.77 10.94
N PRO A 59 -14.33 3.83 11.68
CA PRO A 59 -13.94 2.43 11.64
C PRO A 59 -14.06 1.87 10.22
N ALA A 60 -13.17 0.95 9.87
CA ALA A 60 -13.31 0.18 8.64
C ALA A 60 -14.65 -0.58 8.65
N THR A 61 -15.24 -0.75 7.46
CA THR A 61 -16.54 -1.39 7.26
C THR A 61 -16.44 -2.68 6.45
N GLY A 62 -15.32 -2.90 5.76
CA GLY A 62 -15.10 -4.10 4.96
C GLY A 62 -13.72 -4.13 4.32
N VAL A 63 -13.51 -5.14 3.49
CA VAL A 63 -12.29 -5.32 2.71
C VAL A 63 -12.68 -5.60 1.27
N ILE A 64 -12.02 -4.95 0.33
CA ILE A 64 -12.15 -5.23 -1.10
C ILE A 64 -10.91 -5.98 -1.55
N PHE A 65 -11.11 -7.06 -2.29
CA PHE A 65 -10.07 -7.84 -2.92
C PHE A 65 -10.18 -7.71 -4.43
N SER A 66 -9.04 -7.52 -5.10
CA SER A 66 -8.93 -7.65 -6.54
C SER A 66 -8.28 -8.97 -6.91
N GLY A 67 -8.76 -9.54 -8.01
CA GLY A 67 -8.05 -10.52 -8.79
C GLY A 67 -8.03 -10.09 -10.26
N LYS A 68 -7.36 -10.87 -11.10
CA LYS A 68 -7.09 -10.49 -12.51
C LYS A 68 -8.33 -9.95 -13.26
N HIS A 69 -9.52 -10.51 -13.02
CA HIS A 69 -10.80 -10.09 -13.62
C HIS A 69 -11.95 -10.00 -12.60
N LEU A 70 -11.65 -9.73 -11.34
CA LEU A 70 -12.65 -9.80 -10.27
C LEU A 70 -12.43 -8.71 -9.24
N LEU A 71 -13.51 -8.08 -8.81
CA LEU A 71 -13.56 -7.31 -7.58
C LEU A 71 -14.53 -7.98 -6.62
N ARG A 72 -14.15 -8.10 -5.35
CA ARG A 72 -15.03 -8.60 -4.31
C ARG A 72 -14.92 -7.77 -3.05
N ARG A 73 -16.06 -7.30 -2.57
CA ARG A 73 -16.21 -6.72 -1.24
C ARG A 73 -16.60 -7.80 -0.25
N THR A 74 -15.96 -7.78 0.91
CA THR A 74 -16.25 -8.67 2.02
C THR A 74 -16.46 -7.89 3.31
N SER A 75 -17.00 -8.57 4.30
CA SER A 75 -16.92 -8.15 5.69
C SER A 75 -15.46 -7.93 6.12
N LEU A 76 -15.28 -7.26 7.26
CA LEU A 76 -14.02 -7.34 7.99
C LEU A 76 -13.66 -8.79 8.36
N PRO A 77 -12.36 -9.10 8.54
CA PRO A 77 -11.93 -10.41 8.98
C PRO A 77 -12.44 -10.69 10.39
N VAL A 78 -13.04 -11.85 10.59
CA VAL A 78 -13.44 -12.35 11.92
C VAL A 78 -12.65 -13.61 12.27
N PRO A 79 -12.25 -13.80 13.54
CA PRO A 79 -11.62 -15.05 13.97
C PRO A 79 -12.55 -16.23 13.73
N ALA A 80 -12.03 -17.29 13.11
CA ALA A 80 -12.72 -18.56 12.92
C ALA A 80 -12.27 -19.58 13.98
N THR A 81 -11.09 -20.19 13.80
CA THR A 81 -10.49 -21.13 14.76
C THR A 81 -8.96 -21.04 14.76
N GLY A 82 -8.35 -20.99 15.95
CA GLY A 82 -6.89 -20.80 16.04
C GLY A 82 -6.46 -19.45 15.48
N SER A 83 -5.49 -19.44 14.57
CA SER A 83 -5.06 -18.25 13.81
C SER A 83 -5.83 -18.05 12.50
N GLU A 84 -6.85 -18.88 12.21
CA GLU A 84 -7.63 -18.78 10.98
C GLU A 84 -8.65 -17.63 11.06
N MET A 85 -8.70 -16.84 9.99
CA MET A 85 -9.64 -15.74 9.79
C MET A 85 -10.64 -16.08 8.68
N ALA A 86 -11.86 -15.54 8.79
CA ALA A 86 -12.90 -15.70 7.78
C ALA A 86 -13.39 -14.34 7.25
N TYR A 87 -13.78 -14.34 5.97
CA TYR A 87 -14.35 -13.19 5.26
C TYR A 87 -15.69 -13.61 4.66
N ALA A 88 -16.76 -12.85 4.90
CA ALA A 88 -18.05 -13.07 4.26
C ALA A 88 -18.15 -12.21 3.00
N THR A 89 -18.44 -12.81 1.85
CA THR A 89 -18.71 -12.07 0.61
C THR A 89 -19.98 -11.25 0.75
N GLU A 90 -19.90 -9.95 0.49
CA GLU A 90 -21.04 -9.03 0.50
C GLU A 90 -21.49 -8.71 -0.93
N VAL A 91 -20.53 -8.31 -1.76
CA VAL A 91 -20.75 -7.93 -3.17
C VAL A 91 -19.61 -8.45 -4.02
N GLU A 92 -19.91 -8.87 -5.23
CA GLU A 92 -18.94 -9.40 -6.18
C GLU A 92 -19.24 -8.89 -7.59
N ASN A 93 -18.21 -8.39 -8.24
CA ASN A 93 -18.23 -8.07 -9.66
C ASN A 93 -17.22 -8.98 -10.39
N ARG A 94 -17.75 -9.90 -11.22
CA ARG A 94 -16.95 -10.84 -12.03
C ARG A 94 -16.55 -10.29 -13.40
N LYS A 95 -16.99 -9.08 -13.74
CA LYS A 95 -16.64 -8.37 -14.98
C LYS A 95 -16.38 -6.88 -14.68
N PRO A 96 -15.44 -6.57 -13.78
CA PRO A 96 -15.15 -5.20 -13.37
C PRO A 96 -14.52 -4.37 -14.50
N ILE A 97 -13.73 -5.00 -15.38
CA ILE A 97 -13.13 -4.31 -16.53
C ILE A 97 -14.24 -4.00 -17.56
N PRO A 98 -14.50 -2.73 -17.86
CA PRO A 98 -15.57 -2.35 -18.78
C PRO A 98 -15.25 -2.82 -20.22
N PRO A 99 -16.27 -3.13 -21.04
CA PRO A 99 -16.07 -3.76 -22.36
C PRO A 99 -15.13 -2.99 -23.29
N GLU A 100 -15.18 -1.66 -23.27
CA GLU A 100 -14.31 -0.80 -24.09
C GLU A 100 -12.82 -0.99 -23.76
N LEU A 101 -12.48 -1.13 -22.47
CA LEU A 101 -11.11 -1.42 -22.06
C LEU A 101 -10.76 -2.89 -22.36
N ALA A 102 -11.68 -3.82 -22.13
CA ALA A 102 -11.44 -5.24 -22.43
C ALA A 102 -11.13 -5.47 -23.93
N VAL A 103 -11.83 -4.78 -24.84
CA VAL A 103 -11.57 -4.84 -26.29
C VAL A 103 -10.19 -4.27 -26.65
N GLU A 104 -9.69 -3.31 -25.88
CA GLU A 104 -8.33 -2.77 -26.03
C GLU A 104 -7.23 -3.64 -25.41
N GLY A 105 -7.58 -4.78 -24.82
CA GLY A 105 -6.64 -5.73 -24.21
C GLY A 105 -6.34 -5.48 -22.73
N TYR A 106 -7.06 -4.58 -22.06
CA TYR A 106 -6.96 -4.46 -20.60
C TYR A 106 -7.57 -5.70 -19.96
N GLU A 107 -6.77 -6.38 -19.13
CA GLU A 107 -7.14 -7.72 -18.68
C GLU A 107 -6.57 -8.07 -17.30
N HIS A 108 -6.02 -7.09 -16.58
CA HIS A 108 -5.30 -7.32 -15.34
C HIS A 108 -5.57 -6.17 -14.37
N ILE A 109 -6.29 -6.43 -13.28
CA ILE A 109 -6.49 -5.47 -12.18
C ILE A 109 -5.43 -5.72 -11.13
N GLY A 110 -4.64 -4.71 -10.76
CA GLY A 110 -3.60 -4.81 -9.73
C GLY A 110 -4.10 -4.50 -8.31
N ASP A 111 -3.18 -4.08 -7.44
CA ASP A 111 -3.48 -3.74 -6.05
C ASP A 111 -4.27 -2.45 -5.92
N VAL A 112 -5.30 -2.48 -5.08
CA VAL A 112 -6.37 -1.48 -5.04
C VAL A 112 -6.29 -0.64 -3.77
N ALA A 113 -6.84 0.58 -3.81
CA ALA A 113 -6.99 1.44 -2.63
C ALA A 113 -8.39 2.04 -2.56
N ALA A 114 -8.96 2.14 -1.36
CA ALA A 114 -10.25 2.76 -1.13
C ALA A 114 -10.08 4.05 -0.30
N ALA A 115 -10.61 5.16 -0.80
CA ALA A 115 -10.65 6.46 -0.13
C ALA A 115 -11.67 7.37 -0.82
N PHE A 116 -12.17 8.40 -0.13
CA PHE A 116 -13.09 9.38 -0.72
C PHE A 116 -14.31 8.74 -1.43
N ASP A 117 -14.94 7.76 -0.78
CA ASP A 117 -16.07 6.99 -1.34
C ASP A 117 -15.79 6.36 -2.72
N THR A 118 -14.52 6.09 -3.01
CA THR A 118 -14.05 5.59 -4.30
C THR A 118 -13.08 4.46 -4.09
N LEU A 119 -13.23 3.39 -4.88
CA LEU A 119 -12.19 2.39 -5.06
C LEU A 119 -11.36 2.76 -6.29
N TYR A 120 -10.07 2.94 -6.10
CA TYR A 120 -9.08 3.14 -7.15
C TYR A 120 -8.44 1.80 -7.47
N ALA A 121 -8.51 1.39 -8.73
CA ALA A 121 -7.95 0.13 -9.17
C ALA A 121 -7.13 0.32 -10.45
N PRO A 122 -5.83 0.01 -10.44
CA PRO A 122 -5.06 -0.01 -11.65
C PRO A 122 -5.55 -1.15 -12.56
N ILE A 123 -5.64 -0.89 -13.86
CA ILE A 123 -5.96 -1.89 -14.89
C ILE A 123 -4.91 -1.80 -15.99
N GLU A 124 -4.32 -2.94 -16.31
CA GLU A 124 -3.18 -3.05 -17.22
C GLU A 124 -3.51 -3.91 -18.44
N LYS A 125 -2.85 -3.59 -19.57
CA LYS A 125 -2.91 -4.38 -20.80
C LYS A 125 -1.88 -5.50 -20.72
N GLN A 126 -2.28 -6.77 -20.73
CA GLN A 126 -1.31 -7.82 -21.05
C GLN A 126 -1.19 -7.97 -22.57
N ALA A 127 -0.02 -8.28 -23.13
CA ALA A 127 1.29 -8.53 -22.52
C ALA A 127 2.23 -7.31 -22.55
N THR A 128 1.75 -6.14 -22.97
CA THR A 128 2.60 -4.97 -23.21
C THR A 128 2.77 -4.10 -21.98
N TYR A 129 1.83 -4.12 -21.04
CA TYR A 129 1.68 -3.27 -19.85
C TYR A 129 1.51 -1.77 -20.13
N THR A 130 1.91 -1.30 -21.30
CA THR A 130 1.84 0.09 -21.76
C THR A 130 0.49 0.78 -21.53
N ALA A 131 0.57 2.04 -21.08
CA ALA A 131 -0.57 2.92 -20.85
C ALA A 131 -1.62 2.32 -19.91
N PRO A 132 -1.24 1.87 -18.70
CA PRO A 132 -2.21 1.38 -17.74
C PRO A 132 -3.13 2.52 -17.31
N VAL A 133 -4.34 2.16 -16.89
CA VAL A 133 -5.33 3.11 -16.38
C VAL A 133 -5.51 2.93 -14.89
N ILE A 134 -5.92 3.98 -14.19
CA ILE A 134 -6.46 3.88 -12.83
C ILE A 134 -7.96 4.07 -12.95
N ALA A 135 -8.71 2.99 -12.77
CA ALA A 135 -10.16 2.98 -12.81
C ALA A 135 -10.76 3.34 -11.44
N PHE A 136 -11.94 3.94 -11.48
CA PHE A 136 -12.71 4.36 -10.33
C PHE A 136 -13.97 3.49 -10.24
N TYR A 137 -14.25 2.97 -9.06
CA TYR A 137 -15.45 2.20 -8.77
C TYR A 137 -16.15 2.72 -7.53
N ASP A 138 -17.47 2.55 -7.48
CA ASP A 138 -18.21 2.66 -6.23
C ASP A 138 -17.76 1.51 -5.30
N PRO A 139 -17.26 1.78 -4.08
CA PRO A 139 -16.74 0.73 -3.20
C PRO A 139 -17.83 -0.17 -2.60
N ASN A 140 -19.10 0.21 -2.67
CA ASN A 140 -20.22 -0.55 -2.14
C ASN A 140 -20.82 -1.49 -3.20
N SER A 141 -21.06 -1.00 -4.41
CA SER A 141 -21.61 -1.80 -5.51
C SER A 141 -20.56 -2.45 -6.41
N LEU A 142 -19.32 -1.95 -6.39
CA LEU A 142 -18.24 -2.30 -7.32
C LEU A 142 -18.56 -1.97 -8.79
N ASP A 143 -19.44 -1.00 -9.00
CA ASP A 143 -19.78 -0.50 -10.33
C ASP A 143 -18.69 0.44 -10.84
N TYR A 144 -18.33 0.29 -12.12
CA TYR A 144 -17.37 1.14 -12.79
C TYR A 144 -17.93 2.57 -12.99
N VAL A 145 -17.14 3.57 -12.62
CA VAL A 145 -17.53 5.00 -12.70
C VAL A 145 -16.72 5.75 -13.77
N GLY A 146 -15.47 5.36 -14.00
CA GLY A 146 -14.59 6.01 -14.95
C GLY A 146 -13.14 5.58 -14.79
N HIS A 147 -12.22 6.26 -15.49
CA HIS A 147 -10.80 6.00 -15.35
C HIS A 147 -9.95 7.22 -15.72
N TYR A 148 -8.67 7.14 -15.34
CA TYR A 148 -7.61 8.04 -15.76
C TYR A 148 -6.49 7.24 -16.43
N THR A 149 -6.03 7.66 -17.61
CA THR A 149 -4.89 7.03 -18.29
C THR A 149 -3.57 7.56 -17.74
N THR A 150 -2.74 6.67 -17.23
CA THR A 150 -1.43 7.04 -16.68
C THR A 150 -0.39 7.23 -17.78
N ALA A 151 0.73 7.87 -17.44
CA ALA A 151 1.93 7.89 -18.29
C ALA A 151 2.89 6.72 -18.00
N GLN A 152 2.51 5.81 -17.09
CA GLN A 152 3.35 4.70 -16.65
C GLN A 152 3.50 3.65 -17.75
N HIS A 153 4.54 2.84 -17.65
CA HIS A 153 4.62 1.62 -18.43
C HIS A 153 3.95 0.45 -17.71
N HIS A 154 4.05 0.38 -16.38
CA HIS A 154 3.42 -0.61 -15.53
C HIS A 154 2.90 0.12 -14.29
N CYS A 155 1.68 -0.17 -13.88
CA CYS A 155 1.03 0.37 -12.68
C CYS A 155 0.41 -0.80 -11.90
N PRO A 156 1.21 -1.60 -11.18
CA PRO A 156 0.71 -2.79 -10.49
C PRO A 156 -0.08 -2.47 -9.23
N TRP A 157 0.04 -1.26 -8.67
CA TRP A 157 -0.63 -0.88 -7.43
C TRP A 157 -0.94 0.62 -7.35
N VAL A 158 -1.89 0.98 -6.49
CA VAL A 158 -2.15 2.36 -6.06
C VAL A 158 -2.31 2.43 -4.54
N ALA A 159 -1.97 3.57 -3.95
CA ALA A 159 -2.22 3.87 -2.53
C ALA A 159 -2.73 5.31 -2.39
N VAL A 160 -3.62 5.59 -1.44
CA VAL A 160 -4.19 6.94 -1.26
C VAL A 160 -3.83 7.51 0.10
N ASP A 161 -3.13 8.64 0.10
CA ASP A 161 -3.01 9.53 1.24
C ASP A 161 -4.22 10.46 1.29
N ALA A 162 -5.25 9.98 1.98
CA ALA A 162 -6.52 10.68 2.04
C ALA A 162 -6.45 12.01 2.81
N ALA A 163 -5.50 12.14 3.77
CA ALA A 163 -5.32 13.37 4.53
C ALA A 163 -4.84 14.54 3.66
N HIS A 164 -4.08 14.24 2.59
CA HIS A 164 -3.55 15.25 1.67
C HIS A 164 -4.19 15.22 0.28
N GLY A 165 -5.10 14.27 0.01
CA GLY A 165 -5.73 14.13 -1.30
C GLY A 165 -4.75 13.70 -2.39
N ILE A 166 -3.80 12.82 -2.06
CA ILE A 166 -2.76 12.35 -2.98
C ILE A 166 -2.89 10.85 -3.20
N LEU A 167 -2.97 10.43 -4.46
CA LEU A 167 -2.82 9.04 -4.87
C LEU A 167 -1.38 8.81 -5.33
N PHE A 168 -0.79 7.72 -4.87
CA PHE A 168 0.53 7.22 -5.26
C PHE A 168 0.42 5.93 -6.05
N SER A 169 1.36 5.75 -6.98
CA SER A 169 1.64 4.49 -7.68
C SER A 169 3.12 4.44 -8.03
N SER A 170 3.60 3.30 -8.54
CA SER A 170 4.94 3.17 -9.10
C SER A 170 4.96 2.23 -10.30
N GLU A 171 6.09 2.19 -11.01
CA GLU A 171 6.40 1.06 -11.88
C GLU A 171 6.51 -0.25 -11.07
N TYR A 172 6.51 -1.39 -11.76
CA TYR A 172 6.77 -2.69 -11.16
C TYR A 172 8.24 -2.87 -10.74
N SER A 173 9.18 -2.38 -11.55
CA SER A 173 10.61 -2.53 -11.35
C SER A 173 11.34 -1.19 -11.43
N ASN A 174 12.56 -1.17 -10.91
CA ASN A 174 13.43 0.00 -10.89
C ASN A 174 12.82 1.23 -10.19
N VAL A 175 12.04 0.99 -9.14
CA VAL A 175 11.28 2.03 -8.47
C VAL A 175 12.21 2.88 -7.60
N SER A 176 12.51 4.08 -8.09
CA SER A 176 13.27 5.12 -7.39
C SER A 176 12.45 6.40 -7.14
N SER A 177 11.23 6.45 -7.67
CA SER A 177 10.25 7.50 -7.45
C SER A 177 8.84 6.95 -7.56
N LEU A 178 7.89 7.62 -6.92
CA LEU A 178 6.46 7.39 -7.07
C LEU A 178 5.90 8.33 -8.13
N TYR A 179 4.85 7.91 -8.81
CA TYR A 179 3.95 8.84 -9.49
C TYR A 179 2.93 9.33 -8.47
N ALA A 180 2.73 10.65 -8.41
CA ALA A 180 1.76 11.26 -7.51
C ALA A 180 0.67 11.98 -8.31
N TYR A 181 -0.57 11.88 -7.82
CA TYR A 181 -1.74 12.48 -8.41
C TYR A 181 -2.56 13.19 -7.34
N ALA A 182 -2.99 14.42 -7.59
CA ALA A 182 -4.03 15.04 -6.79
C ALA A 182 -5.37 14.38 -7.13
N VAL A 183 -6.10 14.00 -6.08
CA VAL A 183 -7.43 13.40 -6.16
C VAL A 183 -8.48 14.52 -6.11
N GLY A 184 -9.41 14.51 -7.07
CA GLY A 184 -10.55 15.42 -7.06
C GLY A 184 -11.72 14.86 -6.25
N ASN A 185 -12.23 15.64 -5.29
CA ASN A 185 -13.31 15.24 -4.37
C ASN A 185 -14.73 15.36 -4.97
N GLY A 186 -14.88 15.19 -6.28
CA GLY A 186 -16.17 15.41 -6.97
C GLY A 186 -16.49 14.31 -7.98
N THR A 187 -17.72 14.34 -8.49
CA THR A 187 -18.16 13.51 -9.62
C THR A 187 -18.15 14.37 -10.90
N PRO A 188 -17.46 13.97 -11.98
CA PRO A 188 -16.66 12.75 -12.12
C PRO A 188 -15.38 12.79 -11.27
N HIS A 189 -14.96 11.62 -10.78
CA HIS A 189 -13.67 11.49 -10.11
C HIS A 189 -12.55 11.85 -11.10
N THR A 190 -11.57 12.63 -10.64
CA THR A 190 -10.45 13.06 -11.47
C THR A 190 -9.14 12.83 -10.75
N LEU A 191 -8.12 12.41 -11.52
CA LEU A 191 -6.74 12.45 -11.10
C LEU A 191 -5.99 13.51 -11.90
N ARG A 192 -5.19 14.32 -11.21
CA ARG A 192 -4.31 15.31 -11.85
C ARG A 192 -2.86 15.00 -11.46
N PRO A 193 -1.96 14.71 -12.42
CA PRO A 193 -0.56 14.46 -12.12
C PRO A 193 0.08 15.62 -11.34
N LEU A 194 0.79 15.28 -10.28
CA LEU A 194 1.63 16.19 -9.50
C LEU A 194 3.11 16.05 -9.86
N GLY A 195 3.48 14.94 -10.51
CA GLY A 195 4.84 14.62 -10.91
C GLY A 195 5.43 13.46 -10.12
N ALA A 196 6.75 13.30 -10.24
CA ALA A 196 7.48 12.24 -9.57
C ALA A 196 7.86 12.66 -8.15
N VAL A 197 7.64 11.77 -7.18
CA VAL A 197 8.08 11.91 -5.79
C VAL A 197 9.29 11.00 -5.58
N PRO A 198 10.50 11.52 -5.35
CA PRO A 198 11.68 10.69 -5.15
C PRO A 198 11.55 9.79 -3.92
N LEU A 199 12.04 8.55 -4.01
CA LEU A 199 12.27 7.68 -2.87
C LEU A 199 13.71 7.90 -2.36
N ALA A 200 13.83 8.60 -1.24
CA ALA A 200 15.12 8.92 -0.62
C ALA A 200 15.53 7.87 0.42
N GLY A 201 16.83 7.71 0.64
CA GLY A 201 17.36 6.83 1.70
C GLY A 201 17.47 5.34 1.32
N LEU A 202 17.04 4.93 0.12
CA LEU A 202 17.27 3.57 -0.37
C LEU A 202 18.78 3.25 -0.46
N PRO A 203 19.30 2.25 0.29
CA PRO A 203 20.71 1.90 0.24
C PRO A 203 21.05 1.29 -1.13
N ARG A 204 21.76 2.04 -1.98
CA ARG A 204 22.16 1.56 -3.33
C ARG A 204 23.05 0.32 -3.31
N SER A 205 23.67 0.00 -2.19
CA SER A 205 24.43 -1.26 -2.03
C SER A 205 23.51 -2.50 -2.00
N GLN A 206 22.26 -2.34 -1.56
CA GLN A 206 21.25 -3.41 -1.52
C GLN A 206 20.27 -3.29 -2.69
N TRP A 207 19.92 -2.06 -3.07
CA TRP A 207 18.91 -1.74 -4.08
C TRP A 207 19.50 -0.77 -5.12
N PRO A 208 20.48 -1.20 -5.94
CA PRO A 208 21.20 -0.32 -6.86
C PRO A 208 20.27 0.34 -7.89
N ASP A 209 19.25 -0.39 -8.32
CA ASP A 209 18.29 0.04 -9.33
C ASP A 209 16.95 0.53 -8.72
N GLY A 210 16.83 0.59 -7.39
CA GLY A 210 15.58 0.88 -6.69
C GLY A 210 14.82 -0.39 -6.26
N ILE A 211 13.58 -0.22 -5.80
CA ILE A 211 12.72 -1.35 -5.42
C ILE A 211 12.37 -2.13 -6.70
N GLN A 212 12.52 -3.45 -6.63
CA GLN A 212 12.15 -4.36 -7.71
C GLN A 212 10.85 -5.07 -7.36
N GLU A 213 10.09 -5.49 -8.36
CA GLU A 213 8.86 -6.28 -8.18
C GLU A 213 7.94 -5.70 -7.07
N ALA A 214 7.58 -4.43 -7.20
CA ALA A 214 6.65 -3.78 -6.29
C ALA A 214 5.22 -4.30 -6.55
N GLN A 215 4.68 -5.04 -5.58
CA GLN A 215 3.43 -5.79 -5.72
C GLN A 215 2.23 -5.10 -5.08
N GLY A 216 2.47 -4.09 -4.23
CA GLY A 216 1.40 -3.43 -3.51
C GLY A 216 1.89 -2.23 -2.72
N GLY A 217 0.96 -1.33 -2.40
CA GLY A 217 1.26 -0.21 -1.54
C GLY A 217 0.05 0.26 -0.74
N VAL A 218 0.29 0.73 0.48
CA VAL A 218 -0.75 1.27 1.34
C VAL A 218 -0.24 2.46 2.14
N VAL A 219 -1.05 3.51 2.20
CA VAL A 219 -0.84 4.59 3.17
C VAL A 219 -1.52 4.19 4.47
N VAL A 220 -0.78 4.15 5.55
CA VAL A 220 -1.32 3.81 6.87
C VAL A 220 -2.18 4.97 7.36
N ALA A 221 -3.50 4.81 7.27
CA ALA A 221 -4.48 5.79 7.72
C ALA A 221 -4.35 6.05 9.25
N ARG A 222 -4.70 7.28 9.66
CA ARG A 222 -4.45 7.95 10.96
C ARG A 222 -3.10 8.65 11.07
N GLY A 223 -2.85 9.66 10.22
CA GLY A 223 -1.94 10.78 10.51
C GLY A 223 -0.45 10.45 10.64
N ASN A 224 -0.02 9.22 10.36
CA ASN A 224 1.36 8.82 10.56
C ASN A 224 2.25 9.07 9.36
N ASN A 225 1.75 9.72 8.30
CA ASN A 225 2.51 10.04 7.09
C ASN A 225 3.35 8.85 6.61
N THR A 226 2.78 7.65 6.62
CA THR A 226 3.52 6.42 6.39
C THR A 226 2.98 5.73 5.15
N LEU A 227 3.84 5.56 4.15
CA LEU A 227 3.59 4.70 2.99
C LEU A 227 4.36 3.39 3.17
N LEU A 228 3.66 2.28 3.02
CA LEU A 228 4.24 0.95 2.94
C LEU A 228 4.22 0.49 1.49
N ILE A 229 5.33 -0.08 1.01
CA ILE A 229 5.43 -0.71 -0.31
C ILE A 229 5.89 -2.15 -0.11
N MET A 230 5.11 -3.10 -0.58
CA MET A 230 5.45 -4.52 -0.53
C MET A 230 6.13 -4.94 -1.84
N SER A 231 7.20 -5.71 -1.70
CA SER A 231 7.98 -6.22 -2.83
C SER A 231 8.11 -7.74 -2.76
N SER A 232 8.02 -8.41 -3.92
CA SER A 232 8.37 -9.82 -4.06
C SER A 232 9.85 -10.05 -4.36
N SER A 233 10.59 -8.97 -4.63
CA SER A 233 12.02 -9.06 -4.93
C SER A 233 12.82 -9.41 -3.68
N ALA A 234 13.69 -10.40 -3.81
CA ALA A 234 14.49 -11.05 -2.76
C ALA A 234 13.76 -12.14 -1.96
N SER A 235 14.55 -13.10 -1.45
CA SER A 235 14.11 -14.21 -0.59
C SER A 235 13.44 -13.77 0.73
N LEU A 236 13.40 -12.47 1.02
CA LEU A 236 12.90 -11.88 2.26
C LEU A 236 11.57 -11.15 2.11
N GLN A 237 11.11 -10.90 0.87
CA GLN A 237 9.84 -10.22 0.54
C GLN A 237 9.61 -8.97 1.41
N PRO A 238 10.45 -7.93 1.22
CA PRO A 238 10.49 -6.81 2.13
C PRO A 238 9.25 -5.92 2.01
N VAL A 239 8.86 -5.36 3.13
CA VAL A 239 7.99 -4.18 3.21
C VAL A 239 8.88 -2.98 3.47
N PHE A 240 8.88 -2.03 2.53
CA PHE A 240 9.55 -0.75 2.67
C PHE A 240 8.60 0.25 3.33
N THR A 241 9.07 0.89 4.39
CA THR A 241 8.34 1.92 5.12
C THR A 241 8.93 3.28 4.79
N PHE A 242 8.11 4.19 4.28
CA PHE A 242 8.49 5.55 3.94
C PHE A 242 7.70 6.57 4.76
N ASP A 243 8.40 7.59 5.26
CA ASP A 243 7.79 8.83 5.74
C ASP A 243 7.48 9.74 4.55
N ILE A 244 6.20 10.07 4.38
CA ILE A 244 5.67 10.90 3.29
C ILE A 244 5.25 12.30 3.76
N SER A 245 5.60 12.71 4.99
CA SER A 245 5.20 13.99 5.59
C SER A 245 5.65 15.21 4.78
N GLY A 246 6.78 15.11 4.09
CA GLY A 246 7.30 16.17 3.23
C GLY A 246 6.62 16.26 1.85
N VAL A 247 5.92 15.21 1.41
CA VAL A 247 5.50 15.06 0.00
C VAL A 247 4.50 16.13 -0.42
N ALA A 248 3.49 16.42 0.41
CA ALA A 248 2.51 17.47 0.11
C ALA A 248 3.15 18.87 -0.06
N SER A 249 4.34 19.08 0.52
CA SER A 249 5.13 20.31 0.40
C SER A 249 6.21 20.25 -0.69
N GLY A 250 6.21 19.21 -1.53
CA GLY A 250 7.18 19.00 -2.62
C GLY A 250 8.45 18.24 -2.20
N GLY A 251 8.46 17.64 -1.02
CA GLY A 251 9.56 16.81 -0.51
C GLY A 251 9.58 15.40 -1.10
N ALA A 252 10.64 14.66 -0.78
CA ALA A 252 10.78 13.24 -1.10
C ALA A 252 10.16 12.34 -0.01
N ALA A 253 9.76 11.13 -0.38
CA ALA A 253 9.40 10.09 0.58
C ALA A 253 10.69 9.49 1.16
N GLN A 254 10.85 9.54 2.49
CA GLN A 254 12.08 9.15 3.18
C GLN A 254 12.00 7.71 3.68
N LEU A 255 12.94 6.85 3.29
CA LEU A 255 13.00 5.49 3.81
C LEU A 255 13.23 5.51 5.33
N VAL A 256 12.30 4.91 6.07
CA VAL A 256 12.40 4.66 7.51
C VAL A 256 13.00 3.28 7.76
N ALA A 257 12.43 2.26 7.12
CA ALA A 257 12.82 0.87 7.32
C ALA A 257 12.54 0.01 6.08
N ALA A 258 13.27 -1.10 5.97
CA ALA A 258 12.98 -2.18 5.03
C ALA A 258 12.99 -3.49 5.83
N GLN A 259 11.83 -4.09 6.02
CA GLN A 259 11.63 -5.20 6.96
C GLN A 259 11.15 -6.44 6.22
N ALA A 260 11.78 -7.59 6.50
CA ALA A 260 11.34 -8.86 5.97
C ALA A 260 9.99 -9.26 6.58
N THR A 261 9.13 -9.87 5.77
CA THR A 261 7.86 -10.46 6.21
C THR A 261 7.97 -11.98 6.38
N GLY A 262 8.93 -12.62 5.70
CA GLY A 262 9.08 -14.07 5.70
C GLY A 262 7.88 -14.81 5.07
N VAL A 263 7.07 -14.11 4.27
CA VAL A 263 5.92 -14.67 3.53
C VAL A 263 6.36 -15.89 2.72
N GLY A 264 5.59 -16.97 2.80
CA GLY A 264 5.72 -18.14 1.93
C GLY A 264 4.79 -18.02 0.72
N GLY A 265 5.30 -17.56 -0.43
CA GLY A 265 4.51 -17.36 -1.65
C GLY A 265 4.88 -16.08 -2.38
N GLU A 266 4.08 -15.65 -3.34
CA GLU A 266 4.26 -14.37 -4.03
C GLU A 266 3.22 -13.38 -3.48
N PRO A 267 3.61 -12.23 -2.90
CA PRO A 267 2.67 -11.22 -2.45
C PRO A 267 2.05 -10.52 -3.65
N GLU A 268 0.76 -10.20 -3.55
CA GLU A 268 -0.09 -9.71 -4.65
C GLU A 268 -0.96 -8.58 -4.11
N GLY A 269 -0.36 -7.63 -3.40
CA GLY A 269 -1.06 -6.49 -2.82
C GLY A 269 -1.12 -6.46 -1.29
N VAL A 270 -1.29 -5.25 -0.77
CA VAL A 270 -1.15 -4.97 0.66
C VAL A 270 -2.12 -3.89 1.13
N SER A 271 -2.66 -4.06 2.32
CA SER A 271 -3.47 -3.05 3.00
C SER A 271 -3.15 -2.97 4.48
N PHE A 272 -3.81 -2.08 5.21
CA PHE A 272 -3.56 -1.89 6.63
C PHE A 272 -4.87 -1.76 7.42
N LEU A 273 -5.04 -2.60 8.43
CA LEU A 273 -6.23 -2.66 9.28
C LEU A 273 -5.83 -2.75 10.75
N ASP A 274 -6.22 -1.76 11.55
CA ASP A 274 -6.11 -1.79 13.02
C ASP A 274 -4.74 -2.22 13.58
N GLY A 275 -3.66 -1.71 12.99
CA GLY A 275 -2.29 -2.02 13.42
C GLY A 275 -1.69 -3.25 12.75
N HIS A 276 -2.45 -3.93 11.89
CA HIS A 276 -2.00 -5.08 11.13
C HIS A 276 -1.83 -4.75 9.65
N LEU A 277 -0.71 -5.20 9.08
CA LEU A 277 -0.54 -5.29 7.64
C LEU A 277 -1.36 -6.47 7.12
N LEU A 278 -2.24 -6.24 6.17
CA LEU A 278 -2.93 -7.29 5.43
C LEU A 278 -2.18 -7.51 4.11
N ALA A 279 -1.81 -8.75 3.81
CA ALA A 279 -1.17 -9.09 2.54
C ALA A 279 -1.93 -10.22 1.87
N VAL A 280 -2.18 -10.11 0.57
CA VAL A 280 -2.66 -11.24 -0.21
C VAL A 280 -1.47 -11.95 -0.80
N VAL A 281 -1.44 -13.27 -0.68
CA VAL A 281 -0.32 -14.10 -1.09
C VAL A 281 -0.80 -15.20 -2.00
N HIS A 282 -0.27 -15.19 -3.22
CA HIS A 282 -0.39 -16.31 -4.14
C HIS A 282 0.56 -17.43 -3.71
N THR A 283 -0.01 -18.52 -3.19
CA THR A 283 0.77 -19.73 -2.96
C THR A 283 0.74 -20.54 -4.24
N ARG A 284 1.90 -20.89 -4.80
CA ARG A 284 2.01 -21.70 -6.03
C ARG A 284 1.48 -23.13 -5.88
N SER A 285 0.86 -23.46 -4.74
CA SER A 285 0.09 -24.68 -4.55
C SER A 285 -1.30 -24.51 -5.18
N LEU A 286 -1.67 -25.41 -6.11
CA LEU A 286 -2.83 -25.28 -7.01
C LEU A 286 -4.22 -25.23 -6.31
N LEU A 287 -4.29 -25.19 -4.98
CA LEU A 287 -5.54 -25.38 -4.24
C LEU A 287 -5.94 -24.19 -3.34
N SER A 288 -5.03 -23.27 -3.01
CA SER A 288 -5.35 -22.16 -2.09
C SER A 288 -4.51 -20.91 -2.29
N ASN A 289 -5.14 -19.75 -2.07
CA ASN A 289 -4.45 -18.50 -1.79
C ASN A 289 -4.54 -18.22 -0.29
N VAL A 290 -3.69 -17.32 0.19
CA VAL A 290 -3.63 -17.00 1.61
C VAL A 290 -3.70 -15.49 1.80
N ILE A 291 -4.49 -15.05 2.78
CA ILE A 291 -4.48 -13.67 3.26
C ILE A 291 -3.77 -13.69 4.62
N LEU A 292 -2.69 -12.94 4.74
CA LEU A 292 -1.84 -12.91 5.93
C LEU A 292 -2.03 -11.60 6.67
N GLN A 293 -2.08 -11.68 8.00
CA GLN A 293 -2.07 -10.51 8.87
C GLN A 293 -0.72 -10.44 9.60
N TYR A 294 -0.04 -9.31 9.53
CA TYR A 294 1.22 -9.09 10.25
C TYR A 294 1.09 -8.01 11.30
N GLY A 295 1.55 -8.29 12.52
CA GLY A 295 1.77 -7.28 13.55
C GLY A 295 3.21 -6.76 13.51
N SER A 296 3.43 -5.53 13.94
CA SER A 296 4.79 -5.03 14.20
C SER A 296 5.42 -5.87 15.31
N GLY A 297 6.55 -6.53 15.02
CA GLY A 297 7.33 -7.20 16.04
C GLY A 297 7.86 -6.20 17.09
N PRO A 298 8.15 -6.66 18.32
CA PRO A 298 8.87 -5.86 19.32
C PRO A 298 10.28 -5.47 18.87
#